data_AF-A0A813C0I9-F1
#
_entry.id   AF-A0A813C0I9-F1
#
_cell.length_a   1.000
_cell.length_b   1.000
_cell.length_c   1.000
_cell.angle_alpha   90.00
_cell.angle_beta   90.00
_cell.angle_gamma   90.00
#
_symmetry.space_group_name_H-M   'P 1'
#
loop_
_entity.id
_entity.type
_entity.pdbx_description
1 polymer ?
#
loop_
_entity_poly.entity_id
_entity_poly.type
_entity_poly.pdbx_seq_one_letter_code
_entity_poly.pdbx_strand_id
1 'polypeptide(L)'
;MREMMGYFDKSEQRQEAFVMFFSRITDMHNLKLCSVRFGEDEEVNNLRYRLGQAVFFPYFQPENAKFELDLTFHDHRLCVNMLVGLAAREKFGNIRDAVWIKPDGSQDDFPMGIPRSWEGLSPTEGRFHCRYVCSADDRNFQYRRSLAAKFGYNPRDVRESEMNWLTGLNEPPEDVLDLLEFLISRVDSMQAAFNAIDGGEPGSVSNSELTLRELEMGLKSMGCQKFAGPDESARIEKVFRYLDPGGEGTVSMQEWMVLDQLWREFDLTIREFVQFLQYAFGENLQDAWEALDDDGSGELTEQEFDEALKKKGYFGPVRVVFALLDNTDDGNISFDEFSVLEDYKP
;
A
#
# COMPACT_ATOMS: atom_id res chain seq x y z
N MET A 1 10.61 0.34 15.15
CA MET A 1 10.94 1.53 14.31
C MET A 1 9.68 2.23 13.83
N ARG A 2 8.70 1.50 13.25
CA ARG A 2 7.38 2.02 12.88
C ARG A 2 6.74 2.88 13.98
N GLU A 3 6.51 2.31 15.16
CA GLU A 3 5.96 3.00 16.34
C GLU A 3 6.77 4.25 16.73
N MET A 4 8.11 4.15 16.73
CA MET A 4 9.00 5.26 17.07
C MET A 4 8.78 6.47 16.14
N MET A 5 8.49 6.25 14.86
CA MET A 5 8.21 7.35 13.93
C MET A 5 6.90 8.06 14.27
N GLY A 6 5.97 7.40 14.96
CA GLY A 6 4.71 7.97 15.46
C GLY A 6 4.91 9.15 16.42
N TYR A 7 6.05 9.26 17.10
CA TYR A 7 6.35 10.36 18.03
C TYR A 7 6.80 11.66 17.36
N PHE A 8 6.99 11.67 16.03
CA PHE A 8 7.45 12.84 15.29
C PHE A 8 6.36 13.33 14.34
N ASP A 9 5.80 14.50 14.61
CA ASP A 9 4.78 15.17 13.81
C ASP A 9 5.33 15.69 12.47
N LYS A 10 6.60 16.14 12.46
CA LYS A 10 7.28 16.67 11.27
C LYS A 10 7.96 15.60 10.45
N SER A 11 7.76 15.67 9.13
CA SER A 11 8.37 14.75 8.16
C SER A 11 9.89 14.72 8.25
N GLU A 12 10.53 15.88 8.38
CA GLU A 12 12.00 15.95 8.42
C GLU A 12 12.55 15.22 9.64
N GLN A 13 11.86 15.33 10.79
CA GLN A 13 12.25 14.64 12.02
C GLN A 13 12.07 13.11 11.89
N ARG A 14 10.98 12.65 11.27
CA ARG A 14 10.78 11.22 10.95
C ARG A 14 11.89 10.70 10.06
N GLN A 15 12.24 11.43 9.00
CA GLN A 15 13.32 11.05 8.08
C GLN A 15 14.68 11.03 8.79
N GLU A 16 15.01 12.02 9.63
CA GLU A 16 16.24 12.02 10.42
C GLU A 16 16.32 10.81 11.36
N ALA A 17 15.25 10.55 12.12
CA ALA A 17 15.18 9.40 13.00
C ALA A 17 15.34 8.09 12.22
N PHE A 18 14.62 7.96 11.11
CA PHE A 18 14.70 6.78 10.26
C PHE A 18 16.13 6.54 9.75
N VAL A 19 16.78 7.55 9.18
CA VAL A 19 18.17 7.44 8.70
C VAL A 19 19.15 7.12 9.83
N MET A 20 18.99 7.75 10.99
CA MET A 20 19.86 7.51 12.16
C MET A 20 19.77 6.08 12.69
N PHE A 21 18.59 5.46 12.60
CA PHE A 21 18.35 4.11 13.10
C PHE A 21 18.33 3.03 12.01
N PHE A 22 18.41 3.41 10.73
CA PHE A 22 18.31 2.49 9.60
C PHE A 22 19.26 1.30 9.68
N SER A 23 20.54 1.55 10.01
CA SER A 23 21.56 0.51 10.15
C SER A 23 21.39 -0.42 11.35
N ARG A 24 20.40 -0.15 12.22
CA ARG A 24 20.05 -0.99 13.39
C ARG A 24 18.85 -1.89 13.12
N ILE A 25 18.23 -1.82 11.95
CA ILE A 25 17.13 -2.70 11.54
C ILE A 25 17.72 -4.09 11.27
N THR A 26 17.31 -5.09 12.06
CA THR A 26 17.82 -6.48 11.93
C THR A 26 16.99 -7.34 10.96
N ASP A 27 15.77 -6.93 10.67
CA ASP A 27 14.77 -7.61 9.85
C ASP A 27 14.44 -6.80 8.59
N MET A 28 15.48 -6.32 7.89
CA MET A 28 15.36 -5.43 6.72
C MET A 28 14.47 -5.98 5.58
N HIS A 29 14.14 -7.27 5.58
CA HIS A 29 13.16 -7.83 4.65
C HIS A 29 11.74 -7.28 4.84
N ASN A 30 11.42 -6.79 6.04
CA ASN A 30 10.14 -6.18 6.39
C ASN A 30 10.19 -4.64 6.43
N LEU A 31 11.18 -4.03 5.77
CA LEU A 31 11.38 -2.57 5.75
C LEU A 31 10.13 -1.79 5.28
N LYS A 32 9.27 -2.42 4.45
CA LYS A 32 8.01 -1.82 4.00
C LYS A 32 7.08 -1.41 5.15
N LEU A 33 7.10 -2.15 6.28
CA LEU A 33 6.37 -1.76 7.51
C LEU A 33 6.72 -0.36 8.01
N CYS A 34 7.95 0.09 7.76
CA CYS A 34 8.38 1.42 8.15
C CYS A 34 8.20 2.42 7.01
N SER A 35 8.47 2.03 5.75
CA SER A 35 8.42 2.99 4.64
C SER A 35 7.01 3.51 4.35
N VAL A 36 5.95 2.74 4.64
CA VAL A 36 4.55 3.19 4.48
C VAL A 36 4.16 4.35 5.40
N ARG A 37 4.97 4.64 6.43
CA ARG A 37 4.78 5.82 7.30
C ARG A 37 5.25 7.13 6.66
N PHE A 38 5.82 7.07 5.46
CA PHE A 38 6.11 8.22 4.64
C PHE A 38 5.00 8.33 3.58
N GLY A 39 4.14 9.35 3.75
CA GLY A 39 2.89 9.45 2.98
C GLY A 39 3.07 9.96 1.56
N GLU A 40 4.20 10.62 1.28
CA GLU A 40 4.50 11.24 0.00
C GLU A 40 5.69 10.56 -0.69
N ASP A 41 5.60 10.39 -2.00
CA ASP A 41 6.68 9.80 -2.80
C ASP A 41 8.00 10.58 -2.65
N GLU A 42 7.93 11.90 -2.46
CA GLU A 42 9.09 12.76 -2.26
C GLU A 42 9.85 12.41 -0.97
N GLU A 43 9.15 12.09 0.11
CA GLU A 43 9.77 11.67 1.38
C GLU A 43 10.56 10.37 1.19
N VAL A 44 9.97 9.38 0.52
CA VAL A 44 10.63 8.10 0.21
C VAL A 44 11.83 8.32 -0.71
N ASN A 45 11.71 9.20 -1.70
CA ASN A 45 12.82 9.54 -2.60
C ASN A 45 13.97 10.26 -1.87
N ASN A 46 13.65 11.15 -0.92
CA ASN A 46 14.65 11.80 -0.07
C ASN A 46 15.41 10.78 0.77
N LEU A 47 14.73 9.79 1.35
CA LEU A 47 15.38 8.68 2.06
C LEU A 47 16.31 7.88 1.16
N ARG A 48 15.89 7.57 -0.07
CA ARG A 48 16.74 6.88 -1.07
C ARG A 48 17.98 7.69 -1.44
N TYR A 49 17.86 9.02 -1.59
CA TYR A 49 19.01 9.88 -1.85
C TYR A 49 20.00 9.89 -0.69
N ARG A 50 19.50 9.83 0.55
CA ARG A 50 20.33 9.85 1.77
C ARG A 50 20.97 8.51 2.11
N LEU A 51 20.28 7.40 1.83
CA LEU A 51 20.73 6.04 2.17
C LEU A 51 21.38 5.30 1.01
N GLY A 52 21.15 5.74 -0.22
CA GLY A 52 21.52 5.06 -1.47
C GLY A 52 20.34 4.30 -2.07
N GLN A 53 20.22 4.34 -3.40
CA GLN A 53 19.11 3.71 -4.13
C GLN A 53 19.16 2.20 -4.04
N ALA A 54 20.33 1.58 -4.19
CA ALA A 54 20.43 0.13 -4.07
C ALA A 54 20.21 -0.30 -2.63
N VAL A 55 20.82 0.37 -1.65
CA VAL A 55 20.68 0.03 -0.23
C VAL A 55 19.22 0.09 0.23
N PHE A 56 18.48 1.10 -0.21
CA PHE A 56 17.06 1.28 0.10
C PHE A 56 16.12 0.67 -0.95
N PHE A 57 16.64 -0.19 -1.83
CA PHE A 57 15.82 -0.87 -2.82
C PHE A 57 14.87 -1.85 -2.11
N PRO A 58 13.57 -1.87 -2.46
CA PRO A 58 12.59 -2.74 -1.82
C PRO A 58 12.69 -4.18 -2.35
N TYR A 59 13.80 -4.87 -2.06
CA TYR A 59 14.15 -6.17 -2.66
C TYR A 59 13.07 -7.24 -2.60
N PHE A 60 12.40 -7.35 -1.46
CA PHE A 60 11.40 -8.38 -1.24
C PHE A 60 9.99 -7.94 -1.62
N GLN A 61 9.69 -6.63 -1.52
CA GLN A 61 8.35 -6.07 -1.73
C GLN A 61 8.40 -4.84 -2.67
N PRO A 62 8.87 -4.99 -3.93
CA PRO A 62 8.96 -3.89 -4.88
C PRO A 62 7.61 -3.45 -5.44
N GLU A 63 6.52 -4.17 -5.13
CA GLU A 63 5.18 -3.84 -5.58
C GLU A 63 4.77 -2.43 -5.15
N ASN A 64 4.19 -1.68 -6.10
CA ASN A 64 3.76 -0.29 -6.00
C ASN A 64 4.88 0.74 -5.77
N ALA A 65 6.14 0.30 -5.73
CA ALA A 65 7.26 1.23 -5.66
C ALA A 65 7.40 1.99 -6.98
N LYS A 66 7.46 3.32 -6.88
CA LYS A 66 7.86 4.21 -7.96
C LYS A 66 9.37 4.39 -7.92
N PHE A 67 10.02 4.46 -9.08
CA PHE A 67 11.46 4.65 -9.19
C PHE A 67 11.76 5.84 -10.09
N GLU A 68 12.59 6.76 -9.60
CA GLU A 68 13.11 7.90 -10.35
C GLU A 68 14.64 7.83 -10.33
N LEU A 69 15.23 7.40 -11.44
CA LEU A 69 16.61 6.96 -11.51
C LEU A 69 17.41 7.81 -12.51
N ASP A 70 18.30 8.65 -12.00
CA ASP A 70 19.34 9.31 -12.80
C ASP A 70 20.45 8.33 -13.19
N LEU A 71 20.51 7.99 -14.48
CA LEU A 71 21.40 6.99 -15.03
C LEU A 71 22.87 7.43 -15.07
N THR A 72 23.20 8.67 -14.73
CA THR A 72 24.60 9.10 -14.55
C THR A 72 25.26 8.43 -13.34
N PHE A 73 24.47 8.09 -12.32
CA PHE A 73 24.96 7.41 -11.12
C PHE A 73 24.96 5.88 -11.29
N HIS A 74 26.07 5.23 -10.91
CA HIS A 74 26.18 3.78 -11.02
C HIS A 74 25.17 3.03 -10.12
N ASP A 75 24.92 3.55 -8.92
CA ASP A 75 23.96 3.00 -7.96
C ASP A 75 22.53 2.96 -8.53
N HIS A 76 22.13 4.00 -9.26
CA HIS A 76 20.83 4.08 -9.93
C HIS A 76 20.73 3.09 -11.11
N ARG A 77 21.82 2.94 -11.89
CA ARG A 77 21.90 1.92 -12.95
C ARG A 77 21.81 0.50 -12.39
N LEU A 78 22.32 0.27 -11.18
CA LEU A 78 22.16 -1.00 -10.49
C LEU A 78 20.69 -1.27 -10.15
N CYS A 79 19.91 -0.26 -9.74
CA CYS A 79 18.47 -0.42 -9.56
C CYS A 79 17.75 -0.77 -10.86
N VAL A 80 18.11 -0.15 -11.99
CA VAL A 80 17.56 -0.53 -13.31
C VAL A 80 17.89 -1.99 -13.64
N ASN A 81 19.13 -2.40 -13.40
CA ASN A 81 19.56 -3.79 -13.59
C ASN A 81 18.70 -4.77 -12.78
N MET A 82 18.46 -4.46 -11.51
CA MET A 82 17.64 -5.27 -10.62
C MET A 82 16.18 -5.33 -11.07
N LEU A 83 15.57 -4.20 -11.45
CA LEU A 83 14.20 -4.12 -11.95
C LEU A 83 13.99 -4.95 -13.22
N VAL A 84 14.87 -4.80 -14.21
CA VAL A 84 14.80 -5.57 -15.46
C VAL A 84 15.03 -7.07 -15.18
N GLY A 85 15.95 -7.39 -14.27
CA GLY A 85 16.20 -8.76 -13.85
C GLY A 85 15.01 -9.40 -13.12
N LEU A 86 14.28 -8.62 -12.31
CA LEU A 86 13.03 -9.06 -11.66
C LEU A 86 11.96 -9.33 -12.71
N ALA A 87 11.68 -8.37 -13.59
CA ALA A 87 10.68 -8.54 -14.66
C ALA A 87 11.01 -9.71 -15.61
N ALA A 88 12.29 -9.99 -15.86
CA ALA A 88 12.70 -11.13 -16.68
C ALA A 88 12.42 -12.51 -16.03
N ARG A 89 12.31 -12.57 -14.69
CA ARG A 89 12.16 -13.81 -13.91
C ARG A 89 10.79 -13.97 -13.24
N GLU A 90 10.04 -12.89 -13.15
CA GLU A 90 8.66 -12.84 -12.66
C GLU A 90 7.75 -12.74 -13.88
N LYS A 91 7.52 -11.53 -14.40
CA LYS A 91 6.76 -11.32 -15.64
C LYS A 91 7.23 -10.06 -16.35
N PHE A 92 7.43 -10.14 -17.67
CA PHE A 92 8.05 -9.05 -18.44
C PHE A 92 7.25 -7.74 -18.37
N GLY A 93 5.92 -7.84 -18.20
CA GLY A 93 5.02 -6.69 -18.06
C GLY A 93 5.01 -6.03 -16.68
N ASN A 94 5.80 -6.51 -15.71
CA ASN A 94 5.81 -6.00 -14.34
C ASN A 94 6.37 -4.59 -14.20
N ILE A 95 7.17 -4.11 -15.17
CA ILE A 95 7.60 -2.72 -15.21
C ILE A 95 6.54 -1.92 -15.98
N ARG A 96 5.86 -1.01 -15.28
CA ARG A 96 4.78 -0.16 -15.79
C ARG A 96 5.23 1.29 -15.89
N ASP A 97 4.58 2.05 -16.76
CA ASP A 97 4.82 3.48 -16.98
C ASP A 97 6.30 3.83 -17.14
N ALA A 98 7.01 2.97 -17.88
CA ALA A 98 8.44 3.10 -18.10
C ALA A 98 8.71 4.28 -19.05
N VAL A 99 9.53 5.22 -18.60
CA VAL A 99 9.89 6.42 -19.37
C VAL A 99 11.38 6.67 -19.22
N TRP A 100 12.10 6.77 -20.33
CA TRP A 100 13.48 7.23 -20.35
C TRP A 100 13.59 8.59 -21.03
N ILE A 101 13.92 9.60 -20.23
CA ILE A 101 14.26 10.95 -20.70
C ILE A 101 15.75 10.98 -21.02
N LYS A 102 16.07 11.10 -22.30
CA LYS A 102 17.43 11.13 -22.83
C LYS A 102 18.10 12.47 -22.52
N PRO A 103 19.45 12.57 -22.62
CA PRO A 103 20.19 13.81 -22.36
C PRO A 103 19.77 14.99 -23.24
N ASP A 104 19.24 14.72 -24.44
CA ASP A 104 18.73 15.73 -25.38
C ASP A 104 17.28 16.18 -25.06
N GLY A 105 16.67 15.65 -24.00
CA GLY A 105 15.30 15.93 -23.60
C GLY A 105 14.24 15.10 -24.33
N SER A 106 14.62 14.26 -25.29
CA SER A 106 13.67 13.35 -25.94
C SER A 106 13.27 12.19 -25.02
N GLN A 107 12.05 11.69 -25.23
CA GLN A 107 11.44 10.67 -24.37
C GLN A 107 11.28 9.34 -25.13
N ASP A 108 11.56 8.23 -24.45
CA ASP A 108 11.30 6.86 -24.91
C ASP A 108 10.35 6.18 -23.92
N ASP A 109 9.14 5.86 -24.39
CA ASP A 109 8.06 5.26 -23.60
C ASP A 109 8.05 3.73 -23.66
N PHE A 110 9.05 3.11 -24.30
CA PHE A 110 9.18 1.67 -24.42
C PHE A 110 7.89 0.95 -24.87
N PRO A 111 7.28 1.30 -26.02
CA PRO A 111 6.04 0.66 -26.49
C PRO A 111 6.19 -0.85 -26.71
N MET A 112 7.42 -1.34 -26.92
CA MET A 112 7.76 -2.76 -27.06
C MET A 112 8.36 -3.37 -25.80
N GLY A 113 8.30 -2.66 -24.67
CA GLY A 113 8.95 -3.01 -23.41
C GLY A 113 10.43 -2.61 -23.34
N ILE A 114 10.99 -2.72 -22.14
CA ILE A 114 12.38 -2.35 -21.86
C ILE A 114 13.32 -3.41 -22.45
N PRO A 115 14.43 -3.03 -23.12
CA PRO A 115 15.37 -3.99 -23.67
C PRO A 115 15.97 -4.89 -22.58
N ARG A 116 15.95 -6.21 -22.80
CA ARG A 116 16.56 -7.19 -21.86
C ARG A 116 18.04 -6.94 -21.59
N SER A 117 18.75 -6.30 -22.52
CA SER A 117 20.16 -5.91 -22.32
C SER A 117 20.36 -4.96 -21.14
N TRP A 118 19.32 -4.26 -20.69
CA TRP A 118 19.38 -3.40 -19.51
C TRP A 118 19.58 -4.21 -18.21
N GLU A 119 19.42 -5.54 -18.23
CA GLU A 119 19.89 -6.48 -17.21
C GLU A 119 21.44 -6.59 -17.13
N GLY A 120 22.17 -5.60 -17.63
CA GLY A 120 23.63 -5.46 -17.42
C GLY A 120 24.24 -4.24 -18.08
N LEU A 121 23.56 -3.69 -19.10
CA LEU A 121 24.05 -2.62 -19.96
C LEU A 121 22.97 -1.55 -20.15
N SER A 122 22.46 -1.00 -19.05
CA SER A 122 21.61 0.20 -19.12
C SER A 122 22.42 1.40 -19.65
N PRO A 123 21.78 2.42 -20.24
CA PRO A 123 22.43 3.67 -20.59
C PRO A 123 23.15 4.30 -19.40
N THR A 124 24.15 5.14 -19.69
CA THR A 124 24.97 5.85 -18.69
C THR A 124 24.55 7.29 -18.44
N GLU A 125 23.49 7.76 -19.12
CA GLU A 125 23.00 9.14 -19.04
C GLU A 125 21.48 9.17 -19.20
N GLY A 126 20.86 10.27 -18.77
CA GLY A 126 19.42 10.47 -18.80
C GLY A 126 18.73 10.02 -17.51
N ARG A 127 17.40 10.21 -17.46
CA ARG A 127 16.57 9.87 -16.29
C ARG A 127 15.55 8.81 -16.66
N PHE A 128 15.50 7.74 -15.89
CA PHE A 128 14.58 6.63 -16.09
C PHE A 128 13.54 6.62 -14.96
N HIS A 129 12.27 6.57 -15.33
CA HIS A 129 11.14 6.52 -14.41
C HIS A 129 10.34 5.25 -14.69
N CYS A 130 9.85 4.59 -13.65
CA CYS A 130 8.91 3.48 -13.80
C CYS A 130 8.20 3.16 -12.49
N ARG A 131 7.20 2.29 -12.57
CA ARG A 131 6.61 1.59 -11.42
C ARG A 131 6.82 0.10 -11.56
N TYR A 132 6.93 -0.60 -10.43
CA TYR A 132 6.97 -2.06 -10.42
C TYR A 132 5.69 -2.62 -9.82
N VAL A 133 5.07 -3.57 -10.53
CA VAL A 133 3.91 -4.35 -10.06
C VAL A 133 4.22 -5.82 -10.24
N CYS A 134 3.68 -6.69 -9.40
CA CYS A 134 3.85 -8.13 -9.55
C CYS A 134 2.66 -8.81 -8.90
N SER A 135 2.03 -9.75 -9.62
CA SER A 135 1.08 -10.67 -9.00
C SER A 135 1.78 -11.51 -7.93
N ALA A 136 1.04 -11.92 -6.90
CA ALA A 136 1.55 -12.85 -5.91
C ALA A 136 1.96 -14.18 -6.56
N ASP A 137 1.26 -14.60 -7.62
CA ASP A 137 1.51 -15.86 -8.33
C ASP A 137 2.77 -15.82 -9.21
N ASP A 138 3.14 -14.65 -9.72
CA ASP A 138 4.34 -14.46 -10.56
C ASP A 138 5.62 -14.23 -9.74
N ARG A 139 5.52 -14.11 -8.42
CA ARG A 139 6.61 -13.71 -7.54
C ARG A 139 7.75 -14.71 -7.54
N ASN A 140 8.97 -14.23 -7.78
CA ASN A 140 10.17 -15.04 -7.68
C ASN A 140 10.93 -14.74 -6.39
N PHE A 141 10.44 -15.28 -5.27
CA PHE A 141 11.00 -15.03 -3.93
C PHE A 141 12.49 -15.40 -3.84
N GLN A 142 12.89 -16.52 -4.44
CA GLN A 142 14.28 -16.96 -4.45
C GLN A 142 15.20 -15.94 -5.12
N TYR A 143 14.78 -15.37 -6.24
CA TYR A 143 15.55 -14.36 -6.94
C TYR A 143 15.59 -13.04 -6.17
N ARG A 144 14.47 -12.57 -5.62
CA ARG A 144 14.41 -11.40 -4.72
C ARG A 144 15.39 -11.53 -3.56
N ARG A 145 15.40 -12.68 -2.90
CA ARG A 145 16.36 -13.00 -1.83
C ARG A 145 17.81 -12.95 -2.31
N SER A 146 18.10 -13.45 -3.51
CA SER A 146 19.45 -13.40 -4.08
C SER A 146 19.93 -11.97 -4.33
N LEU A 147 19.04 -11.07 -4.77
CA LEU A 147 19.34 -9.65 -4.93
C LEU A 147 19.59 -8.99 -3.58
N ALA A 148 18.73 -9.25 -2.58
CA ALA A 148 18.89 -8.73 -1.23
C ALA A 148 20.22 -9.14 -0.58
N ALA A 149 20.62 -10.41 -0.75
CA ALA A 149 21.89 -10.91 -0.24
C ALA A 149 23.11 -10.30 -0.96
N LYS A 150 22.98 -10.03 -2.26
CA LYS A 150 24.07 -9.50 -3.08
C LYS A 150 24.27 -7.99 -2.92
N PHE A 151 23.19 -7.23 -2.77
CA PHE A 151 23.21 -5.78 -2.86
C PHE A 151 22.61 -5.06 -1.63
N GLY A 152 21.71 -5.70 -0.89
CA GLY A 152 20.87 -5.06 0.13
C GLY A 152 21.37 -5.17 1.56
N TYR A 153 22.63 -5.56 1.78
CA TYR A 153 23.22 -5.78 3.11
C TYR A 153 22.39 -6.71 4.02
N ASN A 154 21.61 -7.62 3.43
CA ASN A 154 20.83 -8.62 4.15
C ASN A 154 21.43 -10.02 3.93
N PRO A 155 22.47 -10.41 4.70
CA PRO A 155 23.19 -11.66 4.48
C PRO A 155 22.44 -12.90 4.99
N ARG A 156 21.28 -12.73 5.64
CA ARG A 156 20.56 -13.84 6.28
C ARG A 156 19.70 -14.57 5.26
N ASP A 157 19.62 -15.89 5.42
CA ASP A 157 18.67 -16.73 4.69
C ASP A 157 17.25 -16.50 5.24
N VAL A 158 16.55 -15.52 4.66
CA VAL A 158 15.16 -15.18 4.98
C VAL A 158 14.22 -16.22 4.35
N ARG A 159 13.29 -16.76 5.14
CA ARG A 159 12.20 -17.61 4.65
C ARG A 159 10.99 -16.75 4.29
N GLU A 160 10.22 -17.16 3.30
CA GLU A 160 9.03 -16.43 2.88
C GLU A 160 7.97 -16.33 3.99
N SER A 161 7.89 -17.32 4.87
CA SER A 161 7.00 -17.29 6.05
C SER A 161 7.37 -16.22 7.09
N GLU A 162 8.56 -15.61 7.00
CA GLU A 162 8.99 -14.51 7.87
C GLU A 162 8.63 -13.13 7.28
N MET A 163 8.08 -13.10 6.06
CA MET A 163 7.68 -11.88 5.37
C MET A 163 6.35 -11.35 5.90
N ASN A 164 6.35 -10.07 6.24
CA ASN A 164 5.14 -9.29 6.45
C ASN A 164 4.83 -8.56 5.14
N TRP A 165 4.07 -9.23 4.27
CA TRP A 165 3.58 -8.65 3.02
C TRP A 165 2.62 -7.50 3.34
N LEU A 166 2.90 -6.34 2.77
CA LEU A 166 2.22 -5.10 3.11
C LEU A 166 2.02 -4.21 1.89
N THR A 167 0.90 -3.51 1.89
CA THR A 167 0.59 -2.45 0.94
C THR A 167 0.17 -1.24 1.76
N GLY A 168 0.82 -0.09 1.58
CA GLY A 168 0.42 1.13 2.26
C GLY A 168 -0.98 1.57 1.80
N LEU A 169 -1.80 2.09 2.71
CA LEU A 169 -3.19 2.49 2.41
C LEU A 169 -3.29 3.66 1.41
N ASN A 170 -2.20 4.39 1.17
CA ASN A 170 -2.11 5.45 0.17
C ASN A 170 -1.68 4.93 -1.23
N GLU A 171 -1.30 3.66 -1.34
CA GLU A 171 -0.90 3.04 -2.62
C GLU A 171 -2.09 2.63 -3.52
N PRO A 172 -3.18 2.01 -3.01
CA PRO A 172 -4.30 1.59 -3.85
C PRO A 172 -5.19 2.77 -4.29
N PRO A 173 -5.96 2.62 -5.38
CA PRO A 173 -7.04 3.54 -5.72
C PRO A 173 -8.11 3.62 -4.62
N GLU A 174 -8.78 4.77 -4.50
CA GLU A 174 -9.87 4.97 -3.53
C GLU A 174 -10.97 3.92 -3.65
N ASP A 175 -11.33 3.54 -4.89
CA ASP A 175 -12.35 2.50 -5.14
C ASP A 175 -12.00 1.15 -4.49
N VAL A 176 -10.70 0.84 -4.29
CA VAL A 176 -10.25 -0.39 -3.62
C VAL A 176 -10.38 -0.26 -2.10
N LEU A 177 -10.18 0.93 -1.56
CA LEU A 177 -10.40 1.22 -0.14
C LEU A 177 -11.90 1.13 0.19
N ASP A 178 -12.77 1.70 -0.65
CA ASP A 178 -14.22 1.58 -0.52
C ASP A 178 -14.69 0.11 -0.49
N LEU A 179 -14.09 -0.76 -1.33
CA LEU A 179 -14.35 -2.20 -1.29
C LEU A 179 -13.89 -2.80 0.04
N LEU A 180 -12.67 -2.47 0.48
CA LEU A 180 -12.09 -2.99 1.71
C LEU A 180 -12.95 -2.65 2.93
N GLU A 181 -13.36 -1.39 3.05
CA GLU A 181 -14.26 -0.88 4.10
C GLU A 181 -15.58 -1.65 4.16
N PHE A 182 -16.20 -1.85 2.98
CA PHE A 182 -17.44 -2.61 2.87
C PHE A 182 -17.28 -4.06 3.33
N LEU A 183 -16.16 -4.70 2.98
CA LEU A 183 -15.91 -6.11 3.30
C LEU A 183 -15.56 -6.30 4.79
N ILE A 184 -14.68 -5.47 5.36
CA ILE A 184 -14.23 -5.60 6.76
C ILE A 184 -15.41 -5.55 7.73
N SER A 185 -16.42 -4.73 7.45
CA SER A 185 -17.62 -4.61 8.30
C SER A 185 -18.60 -5.79 8.18
N ARG A 186 -18.40 -6.73 7.25
CA ARG A 186 -19.38 -7.78 6.89
C ARG A 186 -18.84 -9.21 6.93
N VAL A 187 -17.53 -9.38 6.82
CA VAL A 187 -16.90 -10.70 6.78
C VAL A 187 -15.82 -10.84 7.83
N ASP A 188 -15.62 -12.08 8.32
CA ASP A 188 -14.57 -12.37 9.29
C ASP A 188 -13.17 -12.51 8.66
N SER A 189 -13.10 -12.69 7.33
CA SER A 189 -11.84 -12.82 6.59
C SER A 189 -12.02 -12.53 5.11
N MET A 190 -10.96 -12.08 4.43
CA MET A 190 -11.00 -11.88 2.97
C MET A 190 -11.17 -13.21 2.21
N GLN A 191 -10.73 -14.32 2.79
CA GLN A 191 -11.03 -15.66 2.28
C GLN A 191 -12.54 -15.95 2.27
N ALA A 192 -13.27 -15.55 3.32
CA ALA A 192 -14.72 -15.71 3.39
C ALA A 192 -15.42 -14.80 2.38
N ALA A 193 -14.94 -13.56 2.20
CA ALA A 193 -15.45 -12.67 1.15
C ALA A 193 -15.27 -13.26 -0.25
N PHE A 194 -14.09 -13.77 -0.58
CA PHE A 194 -13.85 -14.43 -1.87
C PHE A 194 -14.84 -15.57 -2.09
N ASN A 195 -14.97 -16.47 -1.12
CA ASN A 195 -15.84 -17.64 -1.23
C ASN A 195 -17.33 -17.27 -1.32
N ALA A 196 -17.73 -16.11 -0.79
CA ALA A 196 -19.10 -15.61 -0.90
C ALA A 196 -19.41 -15.02 -2.30
N ILE A 197 -18.38 -14.55 -3.00
CA ILE A 197 -18.49 -13.93 -4.32
C ILE A 197 -18.28 -14.98 -5.44
N ASP A 198 -17.36 -15.93 -5.24
CA ASP A 198 -17.01 -16.99 -6.19
C ASP A 198 -18.19 -17.93 -6.47
N GLY A 199 -18.49 -18.12 -7.75
CA GLY A 199 -19.65 -18.90 -8.18
C GLY A 199 -21.01 -18.20 -7.98
N GLY A 200 -21.01 -16.88 -7.74
CA GLY A 200 -22.24 -16.07 -7.59
C GLY A 200 -23.04 -15.90 -8.89
N GLU A 201 -22.48 -16.26 -10.06
CA GLU A 201 -23.20 -16.21 -11.32
C GLU A 201 -24.25 -17.32 -11.45
N PRO A 202 -25.50 -17.02 -11.87
CA PRO A 202 -26.51 -18.05 -12.13
C PRO A 202 -26.03 -19.10 -13.14
N GLY A 203 -25.82 -20.33 -12.66
CA GLY A 203 -25.34 -21.45 -13.47
C GLY A 203 -23.82 -21.59 -13.54
N SER A 204 -23.06 -20.71 -12.88
CA SER A 204 -21.63 -20.90 -12.62
C SER A 204 -21.43 -21.85 -11.43
N VAL A 205 -20.27 -22.49 -11.41
CA VAL A 205 -19.78 -23.31 -10.30
C VAL A 205 -18.48 -22.67 -9.88
N SER A 206 -18.27 -22.48 -8.58
CA SER A 206 -17.01 -21.96 -8.03
C SER A 206 -15.82 -22.68 -8.65
N ASN A 207 -14.92 -21.90 -9.24
CA ASN A 207 -13.72 -22.36 -9.93
C ASN A 207 -12.44 -21.83 -9.25
N SER A 208 -12.56 -21.18 -8.08
CA SER A 208 -11.46 -20.57 -7.34
C SER A 208 -10.78 -19.40 -8.08
N GLU A 209 -11.49 -18.79 -9.02
CA GLU A 209 -11.07 -17.59 -9.75
C GLU A 209 -12.26 -16.64 -9.88
N LEU A 210 -12.09 -15.34 -9.61
CA LEU A 210 -13.17 -14.37 -9.76
C LEU A 210 -13.11 -13.69 -11.12
N THR A 211 -14.20 -13.74 -11.87
CA THR A 211 -14.40 -12.86 -13.02
C THR A 211 -14.94 -11.49 -12.60
N LEU A 212 -14.77 -10.46 -13.44
CA LEU A 212 -15.36 -9.13 -13.21
C LEU A 212 -16.87 -9.22 -12.96
N ARG A 213 -17.55 -10.11 -13.69
CA ARG A 213 -18.99 -10.29 -13.58
C ARG A 213 -19.39 -10.91 -12.24
N GLU A 214 -18.65 -11.91 -11.76
CA GLU A 214 -18.87 -12.50 -10.44
C GLU A 214 -18.64 -11.47 -9.33
N LEU A 215 -17.61 -10.62 -9.45
CA LEU A 215 -17.40 -9.51 -8.53
C LEU A 215 -18.60 -8.55 -8.51
N GLU A 216 -19.07 -8.08 -9.67
CA GLU A 216 -20.24 -7.19 -9.77
C GLU A 216 -21.49 -7.81 -9.12
N MET A 217 -21.81 -9.07 -9.44
CA MET A 217 -22.99 -9.75 -8.91
C MET A 217 -22.86 -10.06 -7.41
N GLY A 218 -21.67 -10.48 -6.97
CA GLY A 218 -21.37 -10.75 -5.58
C GLY A 218 -21.55 -9.51 -4.72
N LEU A 219 -20.96 -8.38 -5.11
CA LEU A 219 -21.11 -7.10 -4.40
C LEU A 219 -22.57 -6.65 -4.33
N LYS A 220 -23.32 -6.80 -5.43
CA LYS A 220 -24.75 -6.51 -5.45
C LYS A 220 -25.55 -7.43 -4.52
N SER A 221 -25.22 -8.72 -4.48
CA SER A 221 -25.88 -9.70 -3.61
C SER A 221 -25.60 -9.45 -2.12
N MET A 222 -24.41 -8.93 -1.80
CA MET A 222 -24.03 -8.49 -0.46
C MET A 222 -24.62 -7.11 -0.10
N GLY A 223 -25.31 -6.46 -1.03
CA GLY A 223 -25.97 -5.17 -0.81
C GLY A 223 -25.02 -3.97 -0.80
N CYS A 224 -23.84 -4.07 -1.44
CA CYS A 224 -22.88 -2.97 -1.51
C CYS A 224 -23.48 -1.74 -2.19
N GLN A 225 -23.46 -0.58 -1.52
CA GLN A 225 -23.91 0.71 -2.06
C GLN A 225 -22.75 1.68 -2.32
N LYS A 226 -21.51 1.37 -1.88
CA LYS A 226 -20.34 2.26 -2.02
C LYS A 226 -20.07 2.67 -3.48
N PHE A 227 -20.41 1.80 -4.44
CA PHE A 227 -20.22 2.04 -5.87
C PHE A 227 -21.46 2.58 -6.59
N ALA A 228 -22.60 2.73 -5.90
CA ALA A 228 -23.86 3.09 -6.53
C ALA A 228 -23.78 4.44 -7.25
N GLY A 229 -24.15 4.47 -8.53
CA GLY A 229 -24.07 5.70 -9.32
C GLY A 229 -23.99 5.45 -10.82
N PRO A 230 -23.93 6.52 -11.62
CA PRO A 230 -23.82 6.40 -13.08
C PRO A 230 -22.50 5.75 -13.55
N ASP A 231 -21.48 5.73 -12.70
CA ASP A 231 -20.14 5.20 -12.94
C ASP A 231 -19.83 3.89 -12.18
N GLU A 232 -20.84 3.25 -11.57
CA GLU A 232 -20.72 2.01 -10.79
C GLU A 232 -19.83 0.95 -11.46
N SER A 233 -20.18 0.53 -12.68
CA SER A 233 -19.42 -0.49 -13.42
C SER A 233 -17.97 -0.06 -13.68
N ALA A 234 -17.72 1.22 -13.96
CA ALA A 234 -16.37 1.72 -14.21
C ALA A 234 -15.53 1.75 -12.92
N ARG A 235 -16.13 2.02 -11.77
CA ARG A 235 -15.47 1.97 -10.46
C ARG A 235 -15.12 0.54 -10.07
N ILE A 236 -16.07 -0.40 -10.23
CA ILE A 236 -15.82 -1.84 -9.98
C ILE A 236 -14.75 -2.37 -10.94
N GLU A 237 -14.74 -1.95 -12.21
CA GLU A 237 -13.70 -2.34 -13.17
C GLU A 237 -12.30 -1.87 -12.74
N LYS A 238 -12.17 -0.67 -12.16
CA LYS A 238 -10.87 -0.21 -11.62
C LYS A 238 -10.40 -1.09 -10.46
N VAL A 239 -11.32 -1.49 -9.57
CA VAL A 239 -11.02 -2.42 -8.48
C VAL A 239 -10.57 -3.75 -9.04
N PHE A 240 -11.29 -4.31 -10.00
CA PHE A 240 -10.95 -5.56 -10.65
C PHE A 240 -9.55 -5.51 -11.28
N ARG A 241 -9.23 -4.45 -12.04
CA ARG A 241 -7.90 -4.27 -12.64
C ARG A 241 -6.77 -4.13 -11.61
N TYR A 242 -7.08 -3.61 -10.42
CA TYR A 242 -6.10 -3.56 -9.33
C TYR A 242 -5.86 -4.95 -8.73
N LEU A 243 -6.93 -5.73 -8.57
CA LEU A 243 -6.87 -7.10 -8.07
C LEU A 243 -6.31 -8.09 -9.08
N ASP A 244 -6.35 -7.79 -10.38
CA ASP A 244 -5.75 -8.58 -11.48
C ASP A 244 -4.49 -7.88 -12.04
N PRO A 245 -3.38 -7.79 -11.29
CA PRO A 245 -2.13 -7.22 -11.79
C PRO A 245 -1.54 -8.04 -12.94
N GLY A 246 -1.88 -9.34 -13.02
CA GLY A 246 -1.44 -10.25 -14.04
C GLY A 246 -2.07 -9.98 -15.42
N GLY A 247 -3.30 -9.49 -15.45
CA GLY A 247 -4.06 -9.14 -16.65
C GLY A 247 -4.66 -10.34 -17.39
N GLU A 248 -4.88 -11.45 -16.70
CA GLU A 248 -5.53 -12.66 -17.23
C GLU A 248 -7.04 -12.50 -17.42
N GLY A 249 -7.65 -11.49 -16.79
CA GLY A 249 -9.09 -11.28 -16.80
C GLY A 249 -9.85 -12.12 -15.77
N THR A 250 -9.13 -12.76 -14.85
CA THR A 250 -9.63 -13.41 -13.64
C THR A 250 -8.76 -12.99 -12.45
N VAL A 251 -9.29 -13.06 -11.23
CA VAL A 251 -8.55 -12.78 -9.99
C VAL A 251 -8.42 -14.08 -9.22
N SER A 252 -7.19 -14.53 -9.00
CA SER A 252 -6.93 -15.73 -8.20
C SER A 252 -7.16 -15.47 -6.70
N MET A 253 -7.23 -16.54 -5.90
CA MET A 253 -7.25 -16.39 -4.43
C MET A 253 -6.03 -15.61 -3.94
N GLN A 254 -4.85 -15.93 -4.46
CA GLN A 254 -3.58 -15.33 -4.04
C GLN A 254 -3.53 -13.83 -4.36
N GLU A 255 -4.10 -13.44 -5.49
CA GLU A 255 -4.25 -12.04 -5.88
C GLU A 255 -5.26 -11.31 -5.01
N TRP A 256 -6.42 -11.92 -4.75
CA TRP A 256 -7.43 -11.39 -3.85
C TRP A 256 -6.89 -11.13 -2.43
N MET A 257 -5.97 -11.98 -1.95
CA MET A 257 -5.33 -11.83 -0.64
C MET A 257 -4.48 -10.54 -0.51
N VAL A 258 -4.34 -9.72 -1.55
CA VAL A 258 -3.88 -8.33 -1.40
C VAL A 258 -4.81 -7.50 -0.50
N LEU A 259 -6.12 -7.79 -0.52
CA LEU A 259 -7.09 -7.14 0.38
C LEU A 259 -6.85 -7.52 1.85
N ASP A 260 -6.38 -8.74 2.13
CA ASP A 260 -5.98 -9.15 3.48
C ASP A 260 -4.74 -8.39 3.95
N GLN A 261 -3.79 -8.12 3.04
CA GLN A 261 -2.61 -7.29 3.35
C GLN A 261 -3.02 -5.85 3.66
N LEU A 262 -3.98 -5.29 2.92
CA LEU A 262 -4.55 -3.97 3.19
C LEU A 262 -5.31 -3.94 4.51
N TRP A 263 -6.09 -4.98 4.83
CA TRP A 263 -6.76 -5.09 6.14
C TRP A 263 -5.74 -5.12 7.29
N ARG A 264 -4.63 -5.85 7.16
CA ARG A 264 -3.58 -5.81 8.20
C ARG A 264 -2.96 -4.43 8.37
N GLU A 265 -2.69 -3.71 7.28
CA GLU A 265 -2.17 -2.35 7.36
C GLU A 265 -3.18 -1.39 7.98
N PHE A 266 -4.47 -1.59 7.70
CA PHE A 266 -5.57 -0.91 8.34
C PHE A 266 -5.55 -1.14 9.85
N ASP A 267 -5.45 -2.40 10.31
CA ASP A 267 -5.45 -2.69 11.75
C ASP A 267 -4.27 -2.01 12.45
N LEU A 268 -3.09 -2.02 11.79
CA LEU A 268 -1.92 -1.30 12.28
C LEU A 268 -2.17 0.21 12.34
N THR A 269 -2.80 0.78 11.32
CA THR A 269 -3.12 2.20 11.24
C THR A 269 -4.08 2.64 12.35
N ILE A 270 -5.12 1.85 12.64
CA ILE A 270 -6.05 2.14 13.74
C ILE A 270 -5.33 2.05 15.09
N ARG A 271 -4.48 1.04 15.32
CA ARG A 271 -3.67 0.95 16.56
C ARG A 271 -2.77 2.17 16.73
N GLU A 272 -2.14 2.63 15.65
CA GLU A 272 -1.30 3.83 15.65
C GLU A 272 -2.11 5.10 15.92
N PHE A 273 -3.34 5.17 15.40
CA PHE A 273 -4.27 6.25 15.71
C PHE A 273 -4.66 6.26 17.19
N VAL A 274 -5.00 5.11 17.77
CA VAL A 274 -5.30 4.99 19.20
C VAL A 274 -4.11 5.39 20.07
N GLN A 275 -2.90 4.95 19.72
CA GLN A 275 -1.67 5.37 20.41
C GLN A 275 -1.46 6.89 20.33
N PHE A 276 -1.75 7.50 19.18
CA PHE A 276 -1.72 8.95 19.03
C PHE A 276 -2.74 9.63 19.96
N LEU A 277 -3.98 9.14 20.00
CA LEU A 277 -5.02 9.70 20.88
C LEU A 277 -4.60 9.59 22.35
N GLN A 278 -4.09 8.43 22.77
CA GLN A 278 -3.58 8.21 24.13
C GLN A 278 -2.46 9.18 24.49
N TYR A 279 -1.54 9.44 23.55
CA TYR A 279 -0.44 10.37 23.75
C TYR A 279 -0.90 11.84 23.78
N ALA A 280 -1.82 12.23 22.90
CA ALA A 280 -2.24 13.61 22.71
C ALA A 280 -3.28 14.08 23.74
N PHE A 281 -4.14 13.17 24.22
CA PHE A 281 -5.31 13.49 25.04
C PHE A 281 -5.36 12.71 26.37
N GLY A 282 -4.66 11.57 26.48
CA GLY A 282 -4.65 10.72 27.67
C GLY A 282 -5.27 9.34 27.43
N GLU A 283 -5.13 8.44 28.40
CA GLU A 283 -5.54 7.01 28.28
C GLU A 283 -7.04 6.77 28.04
N ASN A 284 -7.87 7.75 28.40
CA ASN A 284 -9.31 7.67 28.25
C ASN A 284 -9.73 8.24 26.89
N LEU A 285 -10.35 7.43 26.04
CA LEU A 285 -10.81 7.89 24.72
C LEU A 285 -11.93 8.90 24.81
N GLN A 286 -12.66 8.94 25.93
CA GLN A 286 -13.65 9.98 26.16
C GLN A 286 -13.00 11.37 26.26
N ASP A 287 -11.80 11.48 26.84
CA ASP A 287 -11.07 12.76 26.91
C ASP A 287 -10.64 13.21 25.51
N ALA A 288 -10.33 12.25 24.62
CA ALA A 288 -10.05 12.53 23.21
C ALA A 288 -11.31 12.99 22.47
N TRP A 289 -12.43 12.30 22.65
CA TRP A 289 -13.71 12.66 22.05
C TRP A 289 -14.12 14.09 22.41
N GLU A 290 -14.16 14.42 23.71
CA GLU A 290 -14.54 15.75 24.21
C GLU A 290 -13.62 16.87 23.67
N ALA A 291 -12.39 16.52 23.27
CA ALA A 291 -11.45 17.47 22.68
C ALA A 291 -11.52 17.56 21.15
N LEU A 292 -12.11 16.55 20.47
CA LEU A 292 -12.35 16.55 19.03
C LEU A 292 -13.71 17.18 18.70
N ASP A 293 -14.75 16.90 19.49
CA ASP A 293 -16.10 17.47 19.39
C ASP A 293 -16.15 18.87 20.04
N ASP A 294 -15.37 19.81 19.49
CA ASP A 294 -15.18 21.17 20.05
C ASP A 294 -16.48 22.00 20.04
N ASP A 295 -17.40 21.70 19.11
CA ASP A 295 -18.69 22.38 19.01
C ASP A 295 -19.80 21.71 19.85
N GLY A 296 -19.56 20.50 20.36
CA GLY A 296 -20.48 19.74 21.21
C GLY A 296 -21.72 19.28 20.46
N SER A 297 -21.61 19.06 19.15
CA SER A 297 -22.71 18.57 18.31
C SER A 297 -23.06 17.11 18.62
N GLY A 298 -22.12 16.35 19.19
CA GLY A 298 -22.27 14.93 19.49
C GLY A 298 -21.95 14.01 18.31
N GLU A 299 -21.48 14.58 17.19
CA GLU A 299 -21.05 13.90 15.98
C GLU A 299 -19.79 14.59 15.46
N LEU A 300 -18.94 13.88 14.72
CA LEU A 300 -17.76 14.47 14.07
C LEU A 300 -17.92 14.34 12.56
N THR A 301 -18.02 15.45 11.85
CA THR A 301 -17.90 15.46 10.39
C THR A 301 -16.46 15.14 9.96
N GLU A 302 -16.26 14.68 8.73
CA GLU A 302 -14.91 14.42 8.19
C GLU A 302 -14.00 15.66 8.29
N GLN A 303 -14.57 16.84 8.04
CA GLN A 303 -13.84 18.09 8.11
C GLN A 303 -13.40 18.43 9.54
N GLU A 304 -14.28 18.31 10.53
CA GLU A 304 -13.95 18.57 11.93
C GLU A 304 -12.89 17.60 12.44
N PHE A 305 -13.06 16.31 12.11
CA PHE A 305 -12.11 15.27 12.46
C PHE A 305 -10.71 15.56 11.89
N ASP A 306 -10.62 15.91 10.61
CA ASP A 306 -9.35 16.22 9.95
C ASP A 306 -8.68 17.48 10.50
N GLU A 307 -9.45 18.57 10.68
CA GLU A 307 -8.91 19.82 11.21
C GLU A 307 -8.42 19.67 12.65
N ALA A 308 -9.17 18.98 13.51
CA ALA A 308 -8.82 18.75 14.90
C ALA A 308 -7.55 17.88 15.04
N LEU A 309 -7.44 16.81 14.26
CA LEU A 309 -6.29 15.91 14.27
C LEU A 309 -5.02 16.58 13.72
N LYS A 310 -5.13 17.34 12.62
CA LYS A 310 -4.02 18.12 12.06
C LYS A 310 -3.50 19.15 13.05
N LYS A 311 -4.39 19.85 13.75
CA LYS A 311 -4.02 20.83 14.80
C LYS A 311 -3.22 20.18 15.94
N LYS A 312 -3.43 18.89 16.18
CA LYS A 312 -2.75 18.09 17.22
C LYS A 312 -1.51 17.36 16.71
N GLY A 313 -1.16 17.51 15.44
CA GLY A 313 0.04 16.93 14.84
C GLY A 313 -0.10 15.49 14.40
N TYR A 314 -1.32 14.97 14.24
CA TYR A 314 -1.51 13.67 13.61
C TYR A 314 -1.12 13.75 12.13
N PHE A 315 -0.36 12.75 11.66
CA PHE A 315 0.16 12.68 10.29
C PHE A 315 -0.23 11.38 9.57
N GLY A 316 -1.04 10.53 10.20
CA GLY A 316 -1.54 9.30 9.57
C GLY A 316 -2.66 9.57 8.57
N PRO A 317 -3.19 8.52 7.92
CA PRO A 317 -4.20 8.65 6.88
C PRO A 317 -5.57 8.94 7.49
N VAL A 318 -5.87 10.21 7.75
CA VAL A 318 -7.11 10.67 8.42
C VAL A 318 -8.36 10.16 7.73
N ARG A 319 -8.47 10.34 6.40
CA ARG A 319 -9.64 9.91 5.63
C ARG A 319 -9.88 8.41 5.76
N VAL A 320 -8.81 7.62 5.73
CA VAL A 320 -8.91 6.18 5.94
C VAL A 320 -9.45 5.93 7.34
N VAL A 321 -8.84 6.46 8.39
CA VAL A 321 -9.37 6.29 9.76
C VAL A 321 -10.83 6.72 9.90
N PHE A 322 -11.21 7.84 9.28
CA PHE A 322 -12.57 8.37 9.33
C PHE A 322 -13.59 7.39 8.75
N ALA A 323 -13.35 6.92 7.52
CA ALA A 323 -14.24 6.01 6.81
C ALA A 323 -14.43 4.65 7.51
N LEU A 324 -13.56 4.33 8.49
CA LEU A 324 -13.62 3.10 9.27
C LEU A 324 -14.42 3.25 10.55
N LEU A 325 -14.45 4.46 11.08
CA LEU A 325 -15.28 4.80 12.22
C LEU A 325 -16.71 5.05 11.76
N ASP A 326 -16.91 5.67 10.60
CA ASP A 326 -18.22 5.85 9.95
C ASP A 326 -18.74 4.51 9.37
N ASN A 327 -19.08 3.57 10.26
CA ASN A 327 -19.62 2.26 9.88
C ASN A 327 -21.07 2.37 9.35
N THR A 328 -21.75 3.48 9.63
CA THR A 328 -23.10 3.74 9.15
C THR A 328 -23.15 4.37 7.77
N ASP A 329 -22.01 4.81 7.22
CA ASP A 329 -21.87 5.51 5.94
C ASP A 329 -22.75 6.78 5.87
N ASP A 330 -22.95 7.45 7.01
CA ASP A 330 -23.80 8.64 7.10
C ASP A 330 -23.02 9.96 6.95
N GLY A 331 -21.68 9.87 6.87
CA GLY A 331 -20.76 10.98 6.70
C GLY A 331 -20.32 11.62 8.02
N ASN A 332 -20.69 11.04 9.16
CA ASN A 332 -20.32 11.50 10.49
C ASN A 332 -19.87 10.33 11.36
N ILE A 333 -19.07 10.62 12.39
CA ILE A 333 -18.71 9.65 13.42
C ILE A 333 -19.49 10.01 14.67
N SER A 334 -20.29 9.08 15.17
CA SER A 334 -20.92 9.16 16.49
C SER A 334 -19.98 8.69 17.61
N PHE A 335 -20.29 9.02 18.87
CA PHE A 335 -19.48 8.53 19.99
C PHE A 335 -19.48 6.99 20.11
N ASP A 336 -20.58 6.33 19.75
CA ASP A 336 -20.69 4.87 19.78
C ASP A 336 -19.75 4.23 18.75
N GLU A 337 -19.65 4.81 17.55
CA GLU A 337 -18.69 4.42 16.52
C GLU A 337 -17.25 4.71 16.95
N PHE A 338 -16.99 5.88 17.53
CA PHE A 338 -15.67 6.22 18.06
C PHE A 338 -15.22 5.27 19.17
N SER A 339 -16.14 4.79 19.99
CA SER A 339 -15.86 3.89 21.11
C SER A 339 -15.32 2.52 20.67
N VAL A 340 -15.51 2.12 19.41
CA VAL A 340 -14.92 0.89 18.84
C VAL A 340 -13.39 0.91 18.91
N LEU A 341 -12.77 2.09 18.95
CA LEU A 341 -11.34 2.26 19.14
C LEU A 341 -10.80 1.68 20.46
N GLU A 342 -11.65 1.44 21.47
CA GLU A 342 -11.26 0.76 22.71
C GLU A 342 -10.69 -0.65 22.45
N ASP A 343 -11.22 -1.36 21.44
CA ASP A 343 -10.76 -2.72 21.08
C ASP A 343 -9.34 -2.72 20.48
N TYR A 344 -8.82 -1.55 20.09
CA TYR A 344 -7.51 -1.37 19.49
C TYR A 344 -6.46 -0.85 20.48
N LYS A 345 -6.83 -0.63 21.75
CA LYS A 345 -5.86 -0.34 22.81
C LYS A 345 -4.89 -1.52 23.00
N PRO A 346 -3.61 -1.23 23.30
CA PRO A 346 -2.56 -2.25 23.43
C PRO A 346 -2.75 -3.22 24.60
#